data_AF-A0A8T9ZY87-F1
#
_entry.id   AF-A0A8T9ZY87-F1
#
_cell.length_a   1.000
_cell.length_b   1.000
_cell.length_c   1.000
_cell.angle_alpha   90.00
_cell.angle_beta   90.00
_cell.angle_gamma   90.00
#
_symmetry.space_group_name_H-M   'P 1'
#
loop_
_entity.id
_entity.type
_entity.pdbx_description
1 polymer ?
#
loop_
_entity_poly.entity_id
_entity_poly.type
_entity_poly.pdbx_seq_one_letter_code
_entity_poly.pdbx_strand_id
1 'polypeptide(L)'
;MMKLLLFICFLIPLCSYWWFFTSCLLFLSFYLLLIPVSSYFSSLSYGFGMDLVSYCMVSLSIWIGALMIMASFSIKSNNIYCNEFMLIILLMMFILIITFTTSNLFMFYLYFESIMIPTLFLIFGWGYQPERFMAGLYLLFYTLFASFPLLISIFYLYFSSGTLFYFLISVDFNIILYLSLVLAFLFKMPMAFVHFWLPSAHVEAPVSGSMILAGVLLKLGGYGLYRVFIFNNLFYFNFVWIILSLFGCMMVGFLCLTQVDIKSMIAYSSVAHMGLVISGFMTLSYYGLLGSLILMIGHGLCSSGLFALANIIYERSHSRSLLINKGFITFMPTMSMFWFMFSVNNMSSPPSLNLLGEIFLINSILSWDSLTMLFLFLSSFLSCCYSVYLYSITQHGNLSGGVSYEFGGSVREFILLIYHWLPLNFLFLSLDLFTFWL
;
A
#
# COMPACT_ATOMS: atom_id res chain seq x y z
N MET A 1 -12.77 7.43 18.15
CA MET A 1 -12.44 6.06 17.73
C MET A 1 -13.56 5.06 17.90
N MET A 2 -14.10 4.90 19.11
CA MET A 2 -15.09 3.84 19.37
C MET A 2 -16.30 3.85 18.42
N LYS A 3 -16.76 5.03 17.97
CA LYS A 3 -17.82 5.15 16.95
C LYS A 3 -17.48 4.41 15.64
N LEU A 4 -16.24 4.49 15.16
CA LEU A 4 -15.78 3.81 13.94
C LEU A 4 -15.69 2.29 14.15
N LEU A 5 -15.11 1.86 15.27
CA LEU A 5 -15.00 0.43 15.60
C LEU A 5 -16.38 -0.21 15.77
N LEU A 6 -17.28 0.45 16.49
CA LEU A 6 -18.67 -0.02 16.66
C LEU A 6 -19.39 -0.09 15.31
N PHE A 7 -19.23 0.89 14.43
CA PHE A 7 -19.83 0.85 13.09
C PHE A 7 -19.42 -0.41 12.33
N ILE A 8 -18.13 -0.77 12.35
CA ILE A 8 -17.62 -1.97 11.67
C ILE A 8 -18.18 -3.24 12.28
N CYS A 9 -18.27 -3.32 13.61
CA CYS A 9 -18.92 -4.45 14.28
C CYS A 9 -20.40 -4.57 13.87
N PHE A 10 -21.11 -3.46 13.69
CA PHE A 10 -22.49 -3.48 13.19
C PHE A 10 -22.63 -3.88 11.72
N LEU A 11 -21.53 -3.96 10.95
CA LEU A 11 -21.56 -4.46 9.58
C LEU A 11 -21.54 -6.00 9.49
N ILE A 12 -21.21 -6.72 10.58
CA ILE A 12 -21.17 -8.20 10.61
C ILE A 12 -22.48 -8.85 10.11
N PRO A 13 -23.69 -8.46 10.55
CA PRO A 13 -24.93 -9.05 10.04
C PRO A 13 -25.18 -8.77 8.55
N LEU A 14 -24.52 -7.77 7.96
CA LEU A 14 -24.70 -7.36 6.57
C LEU A 14 -23.78 -8.11 5.58
N CYS A 15 -22.95 -9.05 6.06
CA CYS A 15 -22.02 -9.81 5.20
C CYS A 15 -22.73 -10.57 4.07
N SER A 16 -24.00 -10.95 4.23
CA SER A 16 -24.79 -11.60 3.17
C SER A 16 -25.21 -10.64 2.05
N TYR A 17 -25.35 -9.35 2.34
CA TYR A 17 -25.81 -8.33 1.40
C TYR A 17 -24.65 -7.55 0.80
N TRP A 18 -24.04 -8.13 -0.22
CA TRP A 18 -22.80 -7.65 -0.82
C TRP A 18 -22.79 -6.16 -1.24
N TRP A 19 -23.82 -5.69 -1.95
CA TRP A 19 -23.89 -4.29 -2.41
C TRP A 19 -24.26 -3.31 -1.31
N PHE A 20 -25.07 -3.75 -0.35
CA PHE A 20 -25.43 -2.91 0.78
C PHE A 20 -24.19 -2.69 1.67
N PHE A 21 -23.42 -3.75 1.91
CA PHE A 21 -22.15 -3.68 2.63
C PHE A 21 -21.16 -2.68 1.99
N THR A 22 -20.97 -2.74 0.67
CA THR A 22 -20.07 -1.80 -0.02
C THR A 22 -20.55 -0.35 0.10
N SER A 23 -21.87 -0.13 -0.01
CA SER A 23 -22.45 1.21 0.15
C SER A 23 -22.23 1.77 1.57
N CYS A 24 -22.35 0.94 2.60
CA CYS A 24 -22.09 1.34 3.98
C CYS A 24 -20.61 1.71 4.21
N LEU A 25 -19.67 0.96 3.63
CA LEU A 25 -18.25 1.30 3.72
C LEU A 25 -17.91 2.59 2.98
N LEU A 26 -18.47 2.80 1.78
CA LEU A 26 -18.32 4.07 1.06
C LEU A 26 -18.89 5.24 1.87
N PHE A 27 -20.07 5.09 2.46
CA PHE A 27 -20.65 6.12 3.33
C PHE A 27 -19.74 6.42 4.53
N LEU A 28 -19.16 5.40 5.17
CA LEU A 28 -18.21 5.57 6.27
C LEU A 28 -16.98 6.38 5.83
N SER A 29 -16.45 6.10 4.64
CA SER A 29 -15.28 6.81 4.12
C SER A 29 -15.57 8.30 3.87
N PHE A 30 -16.76 8.63 3.33
CA PHE A 30 -17.17 10.02 3.17
C PHE A 30 -17.42 10.70 4.52
N TYR A 31 -18.02 9.99 5.47
CA TYR A 31 -18.19 10.50 6.82
C TYR A 31 -16.85 10.84 7.47
N LEU A 32 -15.83 9.98 7.29
CA LEU A 32 -14.50 10.25 7.79
C LEU A 32 -13.93 11.55 7.23
N LEU A 33 -14.01 11.76 5.91
CA LEU A 33 -13.52 12.97 5.22
C LEU A 33 -14.14 14.28 5.77
N LEU A 34 -15.33 14.22 6.36
CA LEU A 34 -16.00 15.37 6.95
C LEU A 34 -15.55 15.70 8.37
N ILE A 35 -14.84 14.78 9.04
CA ILE A 35 -14.37 15.01 10.42
C ILE A 35 -13.19 16.00 10.36
N PRO A 36 -13.24 17.13 11.07
CA PRO A 36 -12.12 18.05 11.13
C PRO A 36 -10.93 17.35 11.80
N VAL A 37 -9.82 17.30 11.08
CA VAL A 37 -8.58 16.73 11.59
C VAL A 37 -7.81 17.83 12.30
N SER A 38 -7.52 17.62 13.59
CA SER A 38 -6.58 18.48 14.30
C SER A 38 -5.14 18.03 14.06
N SER A 39 -4.21 18.98 14.10
CA SER A 39 -2.77 18.73 14.05
C SER A 39 -2.19 18.09 15.33
N TYR A 40 -3.02 17.72 16.30
CA TYR A 40 -2.57 17.06 17.52
C TYR A 40 -3.24 15.70 17.67
N PHE A 41 -2.62 14.83 18.47
CA PHE A 41 -3.18 13.54 18.84
C PHE A 41 -4.53 13.75 19.49
N SER A 42 -5.58 13.39 18.76
CA SER A 42 -6.95 13.74 19.09
C SER A 42 -7.77 12.49 19.37
N SER A 43 -8.93 12.68 20.00
CA SER A 43 -9.95 11.64 20.22
C SER A 43 -9.42 10.38 20.92
N LEU A 44 -8.67 10.64 22.00
CA LEU A 44 -8.15 9.65 22.95
C LEU A 44 -9.29 8.90 23.65
N SER A 45 -9.30 7.58 23.55
CA SER A 45 -10.19 6.70 24.32
C SER A 45 -9.55 5.32 24.48
N TYR A 46 -9.43 4.81 25.72
CA TYR A 46 -8.97 3.45 26.03
C TYR A 46 -7.67 2.99 25.33
N GLY A 47 -6.69 3.90 25.14
CA GLY A 47 -5.43 3.59 24.45
C GLY A 47 -5.50 3.64 22.92
N PHE A 48 -6.59 4.17 22.37
CA PHE A 48 -6.71 4.57 20.98
C PHE A 48 -6.70 6.09 20.83
N GLY A 49 -6.13 6.60 19.76
CA GLY A 49 -6.40 7.96 19.29
C GLY A 49 -5.94 8.15 17.86
N MET A 50 -6.27 9.32 17.30
CA MET A 50 -5.92 9.67 15.94
C MET A 50 -5.17 10.98 15.86
N ASP A 51 -4.03 10.83 15.24
CA ASP A 51 -3.22 11.79 14.52
C ASP A 51 -3.64 11.87 13.05
N LEU A 52 -3.14 12.86 12.30
CA LEU A 52 -3.46 12.96 10.88
C LEU A 52 -2.84 11.84 10.01
N VAL A 53 -1.72 11.22 10.40
CA VAL A 53 -1.10 10.06 9.70
C VAL A 53 -2.09 8.92 9.87
N SER A 54 -2.48 8.64 11.11
CA SER A 54 -3.42 7.57 11.41
C SER A 54 -4.76 7.82 10.74
N TYR A 55 -5.24 9.06 10.72
CA TYR A 55 -6.49 9.40 10.05
C TYR A 55 -6.41 9.15 8.53
N CYS A 56 -5.32 9.57 7.89
CA CYS A 56 -5.10 9.32 6.46
C CYS A 56 -4.99 7.82 6.13
N MET A 57 -4.34 7.04 6.98
CA MET A 57 -4.22 5.59 6.78
C MET A 57 -5.54 4.87 7.07
N VAL A 58 -6.31 5.31 8.07
CA VAL A 58 -7.65 4.79 8.37
C VAL A 58 -8.60 5.09 7.21
N SER A 59 -8.61 6.31 6.69
CA SER A 59 -9.47 6.67 5.55
C SER A 59 -9.10 5.88 4.29
N LEU A 60 -7.79 5.74 3.99
CA LEU A 60 -7.30 4.92 2.88
C LEU A 60 -7.74 3.46 3.04
N SER A 61 -7.62 2.90 4.24
CA SER A 61 -8.01 1.50 4.48
C SER A 61 -9.49 1.28 4.20
N ILE A 62 -10.39 2.14 4.70
CA ILE A 62 -11.83 2.01 4.49
C ILE A 62 -12.19 2.18 3.01
N TRP A 63 -11.54 3.13 2.34
CA TRP A 63 -11.74 3.36 0.91
C TRP A 63 -11.34 2.14 0.07
N ILE A 64 -10.13 1.61 0.26
CA ILE A 64 -9.64 0.43 -0.46
C ILE A 64 -10.45 -0.81 -0.07
N GLY A 65 -10.88 -0.93 1.19
CA GLY A 65 -11.77 -1.97 1.70
C GLY A 65 -13.11 -2.03 0.97
N ALA A 66 -13.68 -0.88 0.57
CA ALA A 66 -14.88 -0.86 -0.27
C ALA A 66 -14.57 -1.28 -1.72
N LEU A 67 -13.46 -0.78 -2.28
CA LEU A 67 -13.08 -1.00 -3.67
C LEU A 67 -12.70 -2.45 -3.97
N MET A 68 -12.03 -3.12 -3.04
CA MET A 68 -11.66 -4.53 -3.17
C MET A 68 -12.88 -5.46 -3.28
N ILE A 69 -14.00 -5.09 -2.64
CA ILE A 69 -15.25 -5.86 -2.72
C ILE A 69 -15.86 -5.66 -4.11
N MET A 70 -15.87 -4.43 -4.61
CA MET A 70 -16.33 -4.16 -5.99
C MET A 70 -15.46 -4.84 -7.05
N ALA A 71 -14.15 -4.98 -6.80
CA ALA A 71 -13.22 -5.67 -7.71
C ALA A 71 -13.49 -7.18 -7.79
N SER A 72 -13.94 -7.79 -6.70
CA SER A 72 -14.04 -9.25 -6.52
C SER A 72 -15.41 -9.82 -6.92
N PHE A 73 -16.06 -9.23 -7.94
CA PHE A 73 -17.37 -9.69 -8.41
C PHE A 73 -17.37 -11.11 -8.96
N SER A 74 -16.28 -11.54 -9.57
CA SER A 74 -16.13 -12.91 -10.06
C SER A 74 -16.37 -13.95 -8.96
N ILE A 75 -16.01 -13.64 -7.71
CA ILE A 75 -16.27 -14.50 -6.54
C ILE A 75 -17.78 -14.59 -6.27
N LYS A 76 -18.50 -13.46 -6.39
CA LYS A 76 -19.95 -13.42 -6.22
C LYS A 76 -20.68 -14.12 -7.36
N SER A 77 -20.28 -13.89 -8.62
CA SER A 77 -20.95 -14.53 -9.77
C SER A 77 -20.81 -16.06 -9.71
N ASN A 78 -19.68 -16.55 -9.22
CA ASN A 78 -19.40 -17.98 -9.12
C ASN A 78 -19.87 -18.59 -7.78
N ASN A 79 -20.44 -17.79 -6.87
CA ASN A 79 -20.89 -18.19 -5.54
C ASN A 79 -19.83 -18.93 -4.69
N ILE A 80 -18.55 -18.54 -4.80
CA ILE A 80 -17.45 -19.19 -4.07
C ILE A 80 -17.35 -18.58 -2.67
N TYR A 81 -17.97 -19.23 -1.67
CA TYR A 81 -17.89 -18.88 -0.24
C TYR A 81 -18.00 -17.36 0.04
N CYS A 82 -18.98 -16.69 -0.58
CA CYS A 82 -19.05 -15.23 -0.58
C CYS A 82 -19.19 -14.61 0.83
N ASN A 83 -19.94 -15.27 1.73
CA ASN A 83 -20.14 -14.77 3.09
C ASN A 83 -18.84 -14.83 3.91
N GLU A 84 -18.07 -15.91 3.75
CA GLU A 84 -16.77 -16.08 4.42
C GLU A 84 -15.74 -15.07 3.90
N PHE A 85 -15.73 -14.84 2.59
CA PHE A 85 -14.90 -13.81 1.96
C PHE A 85 -15.18 -12.43 2.56
N MET A 86 -16.46 -12.05 2.64
CA MET A 86 -16.87 -10.76 3.21
C MET A 86 -16.51 -10.64 4.68
N LEU A 87 -16.63 -11.73 5.45
CA LEU A 87 -16.23 -11.77 6.85
C LEU A 87 -14.72 -11.56 7.00
N ILE A 88 -13.89 -12.18 6.16
CA ILE A 88 -12.44 -12.01 6.20
C ILE A 88 -12.04 -10.58 5.86
N ILE A 89 -12.72 -9.96 4.87
CA ILE A 89 -12.51 -8.54 4.56
C ILE A 89 -12.87 -7.67 5.75
N LEU A 90 -14.04 -7.88 6.36
CA LEU A 90 -14.45 -7.14 7.55
C LEU A 90 -13.44 -7.29 8.68
N LEU A 91 -12.99 -8.51 8.96
CA LEU A 91 -12.03 -8.79 10.02
C LEU A 91 -10.68 -8.13 9.74
N MET A 92 -10.22 -8.14 8.49
CA MET A 92 -9.03 -7.41 8.09
C MET A 92 -9.19 -5.90 8.30
N MET A 93 -10.32 -5.34 7.87
CA MET A 93 -10.64 -3.92 8.02
C MET A 93 -10.69 -3.49 9.48
N PHE A 94 -11.29 -4.31 10.34
CA PHE A 94 -11.33 -4.11 11.77
C PHE A 94 -9.91 -4.04 12.37
N ILE A 95 -9.06 -5.02 12.05
CA ILE A 95 -7.69 -5.06 12.56
C ILE A 95 -6.89 -3.86 12.05
N LEU A 96 -6.96 -3.53 10.75
CA LEU A 96 -6.24 -2.39 10.17
C LEU A 96 -6.57 -1.07 10.89
N ILE A 97 -7.85 -0.82 11.16
CA ILE A 97 -8.26 0.42 11.82
C ILE A 97 -7.77 0.47 13.26
N ILE A 98 -7.76 -0.67 13.95
CA ILE A 98 -7.14 -0.74 15.28
C ILE A 98 -5.64 -0.46 15.19
N THR A 99 -4.92 -1.01 14.21
CA THR A 99 -3.45 -0.84 14.09
C THR A 99 -3.05 0.61 13.90
N PHE A 100 -3.79 1.36 13.09
CA PHE A 100 -3.48 2.77 12.86
C PHE A 100 -3.92 3.66 14.02
N THR A 101 -4.83 3.21 14.89
CA THR A 101 -5.36 4.03 15.99
C THR A 101 -4.74 3.73 17.35
N THR A 102 -3.98 2.64 17.50
CA THR A 102 -3.33 2.32 18.79
C THR A 102 -2.29 3.37 19.18
N SER A 103 -2.25 3.75 20.46
CA SER A 103 -1.22 4.64 21.03
C SER A 103 -0.09 3.89 21.77
N ASN A 104 -0.23 2.57 21.94
CA ASN A 104 0.71 1.71 22.66
C ASN A 104 1.49 0.83 21.68
N LEU A 105 2.83 0.79 21.81
CA LEU A 105 3.70 -0.02 20.96
C LEU A 105 3.39 -1.52 20.98
N PHE A 106 3.11 -2.10 22.16
CA PHE A 106 2.81 -3.52 22.27
C PHE A 106 1.49 -3.88 21.60
N MET A 107 0.44 -3.06 21.80
CA MET A 107 -0.84 -3.26 21.13
C MET A 107 -0.67 -3.11 19.62
N PHE A 108 0.08 -2.10 19.17
CA PHE A 108 0.43 -1.94 17.76
C PHE A 108 1.10 -3.20 17.19
N TYR A 109 2.09 -3.77 17.87
CA TYR A 109 2.75 -5.01 17.44
C TYR A 109 1.78 -6.19 17.32
N LEU A 110 0.94 -6.42 18.34
CA LEU A 110 -0.03 -7.51 18.31
C LEU A 110 -0.96 -7.41 17.10
N TYR A 111 -1.49 -6.21 16.86
CA TYR A 111 -2.39 -6.04 15.72
C TYR A 111 -1.63 -6.08 14.40
N PHE A 112 -0.43 -5.51 14.33
CA PHE A 112 0.45 -5.54 13.16
C PHE A 112 0.74 -6.96 12.67
N GLU A 113 0.95 -7.91 13.58
CA GLU A 113 1.10 -9.33 13.24
C GLU A 113 -0.24 -10.01 12.96
N SER A 114 -1.30 -9.68 13.70
CA SER A 114 -2.62 -10.30 13.51
C SER A 114 -3.21 -10.07 12.10
N ILE A 115 -2.84 -8.98 11.41
CA ILE A 115 -3.27 -8.71 10.02
C ILE A 115 -2.79 -9.80 9.06
N MET A 116 -1.70 -10.48 9.39
CA MET A 116 -1.16 -11.56 8.55
C MET A 116 -2.11 -12.76 8.47
N ILE A 117 -2.98 -12.95 9.47
CA ILE A 117 -3.93 -14.07 9.48
C ILE A 117 -5.00 -13.88 8.38
N PRO A 118 -5.72 -12.74 8.29
CA PRO A 118 -6.66 -12.48 7.19
C PRO A 118 -6.03 -12.49 5.80
N THR A 119 -4.81 -11.97 5.66
CA THR A 119 -4.14 -11.92 4.35
C THR A 119 -3.83 -13.32 3.84
N LEU A 120 -3.37 -14.21 4.72
CA LEU A 120 -3.14 -15.61 4.37
C LEU A 120 -4.43 -16.32 4.00
N PHE A 121 -5.55 -16.07 4.69
CA PHE A 121 -6.84 -16.62 4.29
C PHE A 121 -7.29 -16.12 2.91
N LEU A 122 -7.03 -14.85 2.56
CA LEU A 122 -7.32 -14.35 1.21
C LEU A 122 -6.47 -15.06 0.14
N ILE A 123 -5.18 -15.28 0.40
CA ILE A 123 -4.25 -15.94 -0.54
C ILE A 123 -4.58 -17.43 -0.70
N PHE A 124 -4.73 -18.17 0.40
CA PHE A 124 -5.00 -19.61 0.37
C PHE A 124 -6.44 -19.93 -0.08
N GLY A 125 -7.42 -19.12 0.28
CA GLY A 125 -8.82 -19.33 -0.09
C GLY A 125 -9.04 -19.07 -1.58
N TRP A 126 -8.85 -17.83 -2.01
CA TRP A 126 -9.28 -17.34 -3.32
C TRP A 126 -8.14 -17.09 -4.32
N GLY A 127 -6.89 -17.45 -4.01
CA GLY A 127 -5.79 -17.40 -4.98
C GLY A 127 -5.97 -18.40 -6.12
N TYR A 128 -5.56 -18.04 -7.35
CA TYR A 128 -5.88 -18.83 -8.56
C TYR A 128 -4.96 -20.04 -8.79
N GLN A 129 -3.67 -19.93 -8.45
CA GLN A 129 -2.64 -20.91 -8.82
C GLN A 129 -2.23 -21.80 -7.63
N PRO A 130 -1.74 -23.03 -7.85
CA PRO A 130 -1.29 -23.92 -6.78
C PRO A 130 -0.09 -23.36 -5.99
N GLU A 131 0.73 -22.52 -6.63
CA GLU A 131 1.89 -21.86 -6.03
C GLU A 131 1.49 -20.97 -4.82
N ARG A 132 0.20 -20.58 -4.71
CA ARG A 132 -0.38 -19.78 -3.60
C ARG A 132 0.02 -20.25 -2.21
N PHE A 133 0.25 -21.56 -2.05
CA PHE A 133 0.71 -22.11 -0.79
C PHE A 133 2.13 -21.64 -0.45
N MET A 134 3.04 -21.69 -1.43
CA MET A 134 4.43 -21.26 -1.28
C MET A 134 4.54 -19.75 -1.07
N ALA A 135 3.81 -18.89 -1.82
CA ALA A 135 3.89 -17.46 -1.53
C ALA A 135 3.26 -17.07 -0.19
N GLY A 136 2.19 -17.75 0.24
CA GLY A 136 1.65 -17.54 1.58
C GLY A 136 2.67 -17.90 2.67
N LEU A 137 3.41 -19.01 2.51
CA LEU A 137 4.50 -19.36 3.42
C LEU A 137 5.64 -18.35 3.38
N TYR A 138 6.04 -17.86 2.20
CA TYR A 138 7.05 -16.79 2.11
C TYR A 138 6.59 -15.52 2.83
N LEU A 139 5.36 -15.06 2.59
CA LEU A 139 4.81 -13.88 3.26
C LEU A 139 4.82 -14.04 4.78
N LEU A 140 4.45 -15.21 5.30
CA LEU A 140 4.45 -15.49 6.75
C LEU A 140 5.86 -15.54 7.34
N PHE A 141 6.79 -16.29 6.75
CA PHE A 141 8.11 -16.48 7.35
C PHE A 141 9.00 -15.25 7.27
N TYR A 142 8.97 -14.51 6.15
CA TYR A 142 9.77 -13.29 6.02
C TYR A 142 9.37 -12.23 7.05
N THR A 143 8.08 -12.13 7.35
CA THR A 143 7.56 -11.13 8.29
C THR A 143 7.74 -11.56 9.74
N LEU A 144 7.46 -12.82 10.09
CA LEU A 144 7.69 -13.33 11.44
C LEU A 144 9.17 -13.27 11.83
N PHE A 145 10.08 -13.61 10.91
CA PHE A 145 11.51 -13.56 11.18
C PHE A 145 11.97 -12.15 11.57
N ALA A 146 11.45 -11.13 10.90
CA ALA A 146 11.80 -9.75 11.19
C ALA A 146 11.06 -9.19 12.42
N SER A 147 9.88 -9.72 12.74
CA SER A 147 9.04 -9.21 13.82
C SER A 147 9.35 -9.80 15.20
N PHE A 148 9.96 -10.99 15.30
CA PHE A 148 10.41 -11.52 16.58
C PHE A 148 11.48 -10.64 17.28
N PRO A 149 12.52 -10.14 16.58
CA PRO A 149 13.44 -9.15 17.16
C PRO A 149 12.73 -7.89 17.68
N LEU A 150 11.69 -7.43 16.98
CA LEU A 150 10.87 -6.29 17.40
C LEU A 150 10.11 -6.59 18.70
N LEU A 151 9.60 -7.82 18.90
CA LEU A 151 8.94 -8.19 20.14
C LEU A 151 9.90 -8.16 21.35
N ILE A 152 11.11 -8.67 21.16
CA ILE A 152 12.14 -8.68 22.21
C ILE A 152 12.52 -7.24 22.60
N SER A 153 12.67 -6.35 21.63
CA SER A 153 12.96 -4.94 21.90
C SER A 153 11.81 -4.21 22.61
N ILE A 154 10.55 -4.54 22.29
CA ILE A 154 9.39 -3.98 23.01
C ILE A 154 9.40 -4.40 24.48
N PHE A 155 9.70 -5.66 24.80
CA PHE A 155 9.83 -6.08 26.20
C PHE A 155 10.98 -5.36 26.92
N TYR A 156 12.12 -5.20 26.25
CA TYR A 156 13.22 -4.42 26.82
C TYR A 156 12.84 -2.96 27.11
N LEU A 157 12.13 -2.30 26.18
CA LEU A 157 11.61 -0.94 26.37
C LEU A 157 10.67 -0.84 27.57
N TYR A 158 9.83 -1.86 27.78
CA TYR A 158 8.93 -1.91 28.93
C TYR A 158 9.71 -2.00 30.24
N PHE A 159 10.76 -2.82 30.31
CA PHE A 159 11.59 -2.94 31.51
C PHE A 159 12.37 -1.67 31.83
N SER A 160 12.80 -0.90 30.83
CA SER A 160 13.58 0.32 31.05
C SER A 160 12.71 1.55 31.36
N SER A 161 11.62 1.76 30.63
CA SER A 161 10.79 2.96 30.73
C SER A 161 9.51 2.79 31.56
N GLY A 162 9.11 1.55 31.86
CA GLY A 162 7.88 1.22 32.59
C GLY A 162 6.58 1.48 31.83
N THR A 163 6.62 2.12 30.65
CA THR A 163 5.45 2.43 29.83
C THR A 163 5.73 2.17 28.35
N LEU A 164 4.68 1.92 27.55
CA LEU A 164 4.81 1.65 26.11
C LEU A 164 3.97 2.62 25.25
N PHE A 165 3.51 3.72 25.84
CA PHE A 165 2.86 4.79 25.10
C PHE A 165 3.91 5.57 24.32
N TYR A 166 3.70 5.77 23.01
CA TYR A 166 4.72 6.36 22.12
C TYR A 166 5.35 7.66 22.65
N PHE A 167 4.54 8.52 23.27
CA PHE A 167 4.95 9.85 23.74
C PHE A 167 5.73 9.85 25.06
N LEU A 168 5.67 8.77 25.83
CA LEU A 168 6.25 8.70 27.19
C LEU A 168 7.52 7.86 27.24
N ILE A 169 7.89 7.22 26.14
CA ILE A 169 9.08 6.36 26.10
C ILE A 169 10.32 7.24 26.02
N SER A 170 11.11 7.21 27.09
CA SER A 170 12.44 7.82 27.15
C SER A 170 13.46 6.75 27.52
N VAL A 171 14.30 6.36 26.55
CA VAL A 171 15.33 5.34 26.74
C VAL A 171 16.58 5.73 25.95
N ASP A 172 17.76 5.43 26.48
CA ASP A 172 19.00 5.53 25.73
C ASP A 172 19.09 4.40 24.71
N PHE A 173 19.23 4.77 23.45
CA PHE A 173 19.22 3.81 22.35
C PHE A 173 20.61 3.20 22.15
N ASN A 174 20.64 1.87 22.15
CA ASN A 174 21.75 1.09 21.65
C ASN A 174 21.55 0.72 20.18
N ILE A 175 22.64 0.45 19.46
CA ILE A 175 22.63 0.05 18.04
C ILE A 175 21.72 -1.18 17.83
N ILE A 176 21.80 -2.17 18.72
CA ILE A 176 20.99 -3.40 18.63
C ILE A 176 19.50 -3.09 18.81
N LEU A 177 19.16 -2.17 19.72
CA LEU A 177 17.79 -1.72 19.94
C LEU A 177 17.25 -0.98 18.71
N TYR A 178 18.06 -0.08 18.15
CA TYR A 178 17.75 0.62 16.91
C TYR A 178 17.48 -0.35 15.76
N LEU A 179 18.40 -1.29 15.51
CA LEU A 179 18.26 -2.27 14.43
C LEU A 179 17.01 -3.13 14.61
N SER A 180 16.79 -3.68 15.80
CA SER A 180 15.62 -4.54 16.07
C SER A 180 14.28 -3.81 15.93
N LEU A 181 14.21 -2.52 16.29
CA LEU A 181 12.99 -1.72 16.11
C LEU A 181 12.73 -1.37 14.64
N VAL A 182 13.77 -1.10 13.86
CA VAL A 182 13.63 -0.64 12.46
C VAL A 182 13.47 -1.80 11.46
N LEU A 183 14.19 -2.91 11.66
CA LEU A 183 14.26 -4.03 10.71
C LEU A 183 12.88 -4.62 10.37
N ALA A 184 12.01 -4.85 11.37
CA ALA A 184 10.68 -5.41 11.14
C ALA A 184 9.87 -4.60 10.11
N PHE A 185 9.97 -3.28 10.17
CA PHE A 185 9.24 -2.40 9.26
C PHE A 185 9.88 -2.32 7.88
N LEU A 186 11.21 -2.44 7.78
CA LEU A 186 11.92 -2.53 6.49
C LEU A 186 11.70 -3.85 5.75
N PHE A 187 11.28 -4.91 6.45
CA PHE A 187 10.83 -6.14 5.80
C PHE A 187 9.42 -5.99 5.22
N LYS A 188 8.50 -5.29 5.93
CA LYS A 188 7.14 -5.02 5.43
C LYS A 188 7.07 -3.91 4.38
N MET A 189 7.88 -2.85 4.50
CA MET A 189 8.17 -1.88 3.44
C MET A 189 9.38 -2.41 2.68
N PRO A 190 9.18 -3.24 1.65
CA PRO A 190 10.22 -4.07 1.08
C PRO A 190 11.40 -3.23 0.63
N MET A 191 12.47 -3.33 1.39
CA MET A 191 13.76 -2.83 0.96
C MET A 191 14.30 -3.73 -0.17
N ALA A 192 15.19 -3.19 -1.00
CA ALA A 192 15.97 -4.02 -1.91
C ALA A 192 16.67 -5.17 -1.17
N PHE A 193 16.86 -6.29 -1.88
CA PHE A 193 17.26 -7.62 -1.36
C PHE A 193 16.22 -8.36 -0.53
N VAL A 194 15.35 -7.67 0.22
CA VAL A 194 14.32 -8.32 1.06
C VAL A 194 12.96 -8.41 0.34
N HIS A 195 12.80 -7.68 -0.76
CA HIS A 195 11.56 -7.56 -1.53
C HIS A 195 11.00 -8.84 -2.20
N PHE A 196 11.71 -9.97 -2.23
CA PHE A 196 11.31 -11.14 -3.02
C PHE A 196 9.95 -11.75 -2.64
N TRP A 197 9.51 -11.59 -1.38
CA TRP A 197 8.19 -12.05 -0.96
C TRP A 197 7.04 -11.27 -1.62
N LEU A 198 7.28 -10.03 -2.03
CA LEU A 198 6.23 -9.14 -2.53
C LEU A 198 5.76 -9.58 -3.94
N PRO A 199 6.64 -9.75 -4.95
CA PRO A 199 6.21 -10.18 -6.27
C PRO A 199 5.45 -11.52 -6.24
N SER A 200 5.93 -12.51 -5.49
CA SER A 200 5.25 -13.81 -5.36
C SER A 200 3.87 -13.66 -4.70
N ALA A 201 3.77 -12.92 -3.60
CA ALA A 201 2.49 -12.69 -2.92
C ALA A 201 1.46 -11.98 -3.82
N HIS A 202 1.86 -10.96 -4.59
CA HIS A 202 0.94 -10.23 -5.47
C HIS A 202 0.48 -11.04 -6.68
N VAL A 203 1.38 -11.84 -7.26
CA VAL A 203 1.10 -12.63 -8.46
C VAL A 203 0.05 -13.70 -8.17
N GLU A 204 0.13 -14.32 -6.99
CA GLU A 204 -0.71 -15.45 -6.59
C GLU A 204 -1.98 -15.05 -5.83
N ALA A 205 -1.97 -13.88 -5.18
CA ALA A 205 -3.14 -13.36 -4.48
C ALA A 205 -4.33 -13.10 -5.42
N PRO A 206 -5.58 -13.26 -4.92
CA PRO A 206 -6.73 -12.71 -5.60
C PRO A 206 -6.61 -11.18 -5.71
N VAL A 207 -7.42 -10.60 -6.58
CA VAL A 207 -7.46 -9.15 -6.86
C VAL A 207 -7.59 -8.34 -5.58
N SER A 208 -8.54 -8.74 -4.73
CA SER A 208 -8.80 -8.15 -3.42
C SER A 208 -7.55 -8.17 -2.53
N GLY A 209 -6.86 -9.31 -2.46
CA GLY A 209 -5.59 -9.46 -1.75
C GLY A 209 -4.50 -8.54 -2.31
N SER A 210 -4.30 -8.53 -3.63
CA SER A 210 -3.30 -7.65 -4.27
C SER A 210 -3.57 -6.16 -4.05
N MET A 211 -4.84 -5.74 -4.07
CA MET A 211 -5.23 -4.34 -3.85
C MET A 211 -4.95 -3.89 -2.43
N ILE A 212 -5.23 -4.71 -1.41
CA ILE A 212 -4.94 -4.33 -0.02
C ILE A 212 -3.45 -4.44 0.31
N LEU A 213 -2.77 -5.47 -0.22
CA LEU A 213 -1.32 -5.62 -0.08
C LEU A 213 -0.63 -4.35 -0.57
N ALA A 214 -0.91 -3.94 -1.79
CA ALA A 214 -0.31 -2.75 -2.39
C ALA A 214 -0.85 -1.48 -1.75
N GLY A 215 -2.15 -1.43 -1.46
CA GLY A 215 -2.87 -0.26 -0.99
C GLY A 215 -2.46 0.17 0.42
N VAL A 216 -2.51 -0.76 1.37
CA VAL A 216 -2.45 -0.47 2.81
C VAL A 216 -1.33 -1.24 3.51
N LEU A 217 -1.07 -2.51 3.16
CA LEU A 217 -0.19 -3.34 3.98
C LEU A 217 1.28 -2.91 3.91
N LEU A 218 1.75 -2.44 2.76
CA LEU A 218 3.07 -1.81 2.67
C LEU A 218 3.13 -0.58 3.59
N LYS A 219 2.06 0.23 3.61
CA LYS A 219 2.00 1.50 4.34
C LYS A 219 2.01 1.29 5.85
N LEU A 220 1.57 0.13 6.35
CA LEU A 220 1.74 -0.23 7.76
C LEU A 220 3.21 -0.22 8.19
N GLY A 221 4.13 -0.61 7.31
CA GLY A 221 5.56 -0.52 7.60
C GLY A 221 6.02 0.93 7.71
N GLY A 222 5.60 1.80 6.80
CA GLY A 222 5.90 3.24 6.87
C GLY A 222 5.30 3.91 8.11
N TYR A 223 4.07 3.56 8.47
CA TYR A 223 3.42 3.99 9.71
C TYR A 223 4.20 3.53 10.95
N GLY A 224 4.63 2.27 10.98
CA GLY A 224 5.44 1.72 12.06
C GLY A 224 6.79 2.43 12.20
N LEU A 225 7.48 2.69 11.09
CA LEU A 225 8.71 3.50 11.07
C LEU A 225 8.47 4.89 11.67
N TYR A 226 7.44 5.60 11.21
CA TYR A 226 7.10 6.91 11.76
C TYR A 226 6.89 6.86 13.28
N ARG A 227 6.14 5.86 13.78
CA ARG A 227 5.88 5.72 15.22
C ARG A 227 7.14 5.41 16.04
N VAL A 228 8.05 4.60 15.51
CA VAL A 228 9.34 4.32 16.17
C VAL A 228 10.24 5.55 16.20
N PHE A 229 10.27 6.34 15.12
CA PHE A 229 11.12 7.53 15.04
C PHE A 229 10.68 8.68 15.95
N ILE A 230 9.47 8.64 16.51
CA ILE A 230 9.02 9.64 17.51
C ILE A 230 9.93 9.62 18.76
N PHE A 231 10.38 8.44 19.19
CA PHE A 231 11.15 8.29 20.42
C PHE A 231 12.59 7.80 20.17
N ASN A 232 12.94 7.39 18.94
CA ASN A 232 14.27 6.92 18.59
C ASN A 232 15.23 8.08 18.28
N ASN A 233 16.34 8.14 19.02
CA ASN A 233 17.33 9.23 18.93
C ASN A 233 18.58 8.89 18.10
N LEU A 234 18.74 7.66 17.61
CA LEU A 234 19.95 7.23 16.87
C LEU A 234 19.86 7.50 15.36
N PHE A 235 19.96 8.76 14.96
CA PHE A 235 19.89 9.17 13.55
C PHE A 235 21.13 8.81 12.73
N TYR A 236 22.28 8.62 13.38
CA TYR A 236 23.55 8.38 12.70
C TYR A 236 23.61 7.08 11.88
N PHE A 237 22.73 6.11 12.09
CA PHE A 237 22.72 4.86 11.31
C PHE A 237 21.78 4.91 10.10
N ASN A 238 20.98 5.96 9.95
CA ASN A 238 19.98 6.07 8.89
C ASN A 238 20.61 6.10 7.49
N PHE A 239 21.86 6.57 7.34
CA PHE A 239 22.56 6.64 6.05
C PHE A 239 22.66 5.29 5.35
N VAL A 240 22.84 4.19 6.11
CA VAL A 240 22.92 2.84 5.56
C VAL A 240 21.64 2.50 4.81
N TRP A 241 20.49 2.83 5.41
CA TRP A 241 19.18 2.58 4.82
C TRP A 241 18.89 3.49 3.63
N ILE A 242 19.32 4.75 3.66
CA ILE A 242 19.19 5.70 2.54
C ILE A 242 19.93 5.17 1.31
N ILE A 243 21.20 4.80 1.46
CA ILE A 243 22.03 4.34 0.32
C ILE A 243 21.48 3.05 -0.27
N LEU A 244 21.17 2.07 0.57
CA LEU A 244 20.65 0.78 0.14
C LEU A 244 19.27 0.91 -0.53
N SER A 245 18.40 1.80 -0.06
CA SER A 245 17.09 2.03 -0.66
C SER A 245 17.20 2.75 -2.01
N LEU A 246 18.03 3.79 -2.14
CA LEU A 246 18.26 4.49 -3.41
C LEU A 246 18.87 3.57 -4.47
N PHE A 247 19.93 2.83 -4.11
CA PHE A 247 20.51 1.83 -5.00
C PHE A 247 19.49 0.74 -5.37
N GLY A 248 18.70 0.33 -4.38
CA GLY A 248 17.60 -0.60 -4.55
C GLY A 248 16.55 -0.16 -5.57
N CYS A 249 16.11 1.10 -5.49
CA CYS A 249 15.14 1.67 -6.42
C CYS A 249 15.64 1.60 -7.87
N MET A 250 16.92 1.93 -8.09
CA MET A 250 17.55 1.84 -9.40
C MET A 250 17.54 0.40 -9.93
N MET A 251 18.00 -0.56 -9.12
CA MET A 251 18.06 -1.97 -9.53
C MET A 251 16.68 -2.56 -9.81
N VAL A 252 15.71 -2.27 -8.96
CA VAL A 252 14.32 -2.71 -9.17
C VAL A 252 13.71 -2.06 -10.40
N GLY A 253 14.04 -0.79 -10.70
CA GLY A 253 13.63 -0.13 -11.94
C GLY A 253 14.08 -0.87 -13.20
N PHE A 254 15.32 -1.36 -13.24
CA PHE A 254 15.78 -2.23 -14.34
C PHE A 254 15.07 -3.58 -14.37
N LEU A 255 14.85 -4.20 -13.20
CA LEU A 255 14.09 -5.46 -13.11
C LEU A 255 12.66 -5.30 -13.61
N CYS A 256 12.02 -4.14 -13.45
CA CYS A 256 10.67 -3.88 -13.98
C CYS A 256 10.61 -3.98 -15.50
N LEU A 257 11.63 -3.50 -16.21
CA LEU A 257 11.66 -3.48 -17.68
C LEU A 257 11.81 -4.86 -18.30
N THR A 258 12.33 -5.83 -17.55
CA THR A 258 12.52 -7.21 -18.02
C THR A 258 11.35 -8.14 -17.68
N GLN A 259 10.37 -7.67 -16.89
CA GLN A 259 9.23 -8.50 -16.51
C GLN A 259 8.29 -8.77 -17.68
N VAL A 260 7.85 -10.03 -17.79
CA VAL A 260 6.86 -10.47 -18.78
C VAL A 260 5.44 -10.51 -18.20
N ASP A 261 5.28 -10.58 -16.88
CA ASP A 261 3.97 -10.65 -16.22
C ASP A 261 3.48 -9.27 -15.78
N ILE A 262 2.22 -8.94 -16.12
CA ILE A 262 1.63 -7.62 -15.79
C ILE A 262 1.58 -7.41 -14.27
N LYS A 263 1.15 -8.42 -13.50
CA LYS A 263 1.06 -8.31 -12.04
C LYS A 263 2.43 -8.18 -11.37
N SER A 264 3.44 -8.93 -11.82
CA SER A 264 4.79 -8.84 -11.24
C SER A 264 5.41 -7.48 -11.54
N MET A 265 5.20 -6.95 -12.75
CA MET A 265 5.67 -5.63 -13.14
C MET A 265 5.11 -4.52 -12.24
N ILE A 266 3.80 -4.52 -11.96
CA ILE A 266 3.16 -3.58 -11.03
C ILE A 266 3.69 -3.77 -9.60
N ALA A 267 3.96 -5.02 -9.20
CA ALA A 267 4.53 -5.35 -7.90
C ALA A 267 5.95 -4.78 -7.74
N TYR A 268 6.83 -4.93 -8.75
CA TYR A 268 8.16 -4.33 -8.72
C TYR A 268 8.13 -2.79 -8.78
N SER A 269 7.22 -2.18 -9.54
CA SER A 269 7.08 -0.72 -9.49
C SER A 269 6.70 -0.24 -8.08
N SER A 270 5.92 -1.02 -7.34
CA SER A 270 5.59 -0.68 -5.94
C SER A 270 6.78 -0.72 -4.99
N VAL A 271 7.72 -1.65 -5.21
CA VAL A 271 8.98 -1.70 -4.46
C VAL A 271 9.84 -0.47 -4.78
N ALA A 272 9.87 -0.01 -6.04
CA ALA A 272 10.62 1.19 -6.42
C ALA A 272 10.07 2.47 -5.75
N HIS A 273 8.76 2.73 -5.81
CA HIS A 273 8.19 3.92 -5.15
C HIS A 273 8.28 3.84 -3.62
N MET A 274 8.06 2.66 -3.02
CA MET A 274 8.22 2.51 -1.56
C MET A 274 9.69 2.62 -1.13
N GLY A 275 10.65 2.26 -1.98
CA GLY A 275 12.07 2.50 -1.73
C GLY A 275 12.40 3.99 -1.62
N LEU A 276 11.79 4.84 -2.45
CA LEU A 276 11.88 6.31 -2.32
C LEU A 276 11.24 6.83 -1.03
N VAL A 277 10.13 6.22 -0.62
CA VAL A 277 9.48 6.53 0.67
C VAL A 277 10.42 6.20 1.85
N ILE A 278 11.10 5.05 1.81
CA ILE A 278 12.06 4.65 2.86
C ILE A 278 13.23 5.63 2.93
N SER A 279 13.84 5.99 1.80
CA SER A 279 14.97 6.94 1.80
C SER A 279 14.56 8.31 2.36
N GLY A 280 13.38 8.82 1.98
CA GLY A 280 12.87 10.09 2.52
C GLY A 280 12.56 10.04 4.02
N PHE A 281 11.92 8.97 4.50
CA PHE A 281 11.67 8.77 5.93
C PHE A 281 12.96 8.79 6.74
N MET A 282 14.01 8.12 6.23
CA MET A 282 15.28 8.00 6.93
C MET A 282 16.05 9.34 7.01
N THR A 283 15.73 10.34 6.18
CA THR A 283 16.29 11.70 6.34
C THR A 283 15.77 12.42 7.58
N LEU A 284 14.58 12.04 8.07
CA LEU A 284 13.86 12.68 9.19
C LEU A 284 13.69 14.20 9.06
N SER A 285 13.81 14.72 7.84
CA SER A 285 13.48 16.11 7.53
C SER A 285 11.96 16.27 7.45
N TYR A 286 11.49 17.49 7.73
CA TYR A 286 10.07 17.83 7.61
C TYR A 286 9.52 17.52 6.21
N TYR A 287 10.24 17.91 5.15
CA TYR A 287 9.86 17.58 3.77
C TYR A 287 9.88 16.07 3.49
N GLY A 288 10.81 15.33 4.09
CA GLY A 288 10.88 13.87 3.96
C GLY A 288 9.66 13.17 4.56
N LEU A 289 9.24 13.59 5.76
CA LEU A 289 8.04 13.07 6.43
C LEU A 289 6.74 13.44 5.72
N LEU A 290 6.63 14.67 5.21
CA LEU A 290 5.47 15.09 4.41
C LEU A 290 5.39 14.34 3.08
N GLY A 291 6.50 14.31 2.34
CA GLY A 291 6.59 13.65 1.05
C GLY A 291 6.32 12.15 1.15
N SER A 292 6.81 11.50 2.20
CA SER A 292 6.58 10.08 2.44
C SER A 292 5.11 9.76 2.70
N LEU A 293 4.41 10.59 3.48
CA LEU A 293 2.96 10.46 3.72
C LEU A 293 2.16 10.63 2.44
N ILE A 294 2.44 11.69 1.68
CA ILE A 294 1.73 12.00 0.44
C ILE A 294 1.94 10.88 -0.59
N LEU A 295 3.19 10.42 -0.78
CA LEU A 295 3.49 9.34 -1.72
C LEU A 295 2.89 8.00 -1.27
N MET A 296 2.85 7.70 0.03
CA MET A 296 2.17 6.50 0.52
C MET A 296 0.68 6.48 0.15
N ILE A 297 -0.03 7.59 0.30
CA ILE A 297 -1.45 7.69 -0.04
C ILE A 297 -1.65 7.64 -1.55
N GLY A 298 -0.92 8.47 -2.31
CA GLY A 298 -1.01 8.54 -3.76
C GLY A 298 -0.70 7.19 -4.42
N HIS A 299 0.41 6.55 -4.00
CA HIS A 299 0.76 5.23 -4.49
C HIS A 299 -0.27 4.17 -4.06
N GLY A 300 -0.82 4.26 -2.84
CA GLY A 300 -1.87 3.36 -2.37
C GLY A 300 -3.06 3.31 -3.32
N LEU A 301 -3.53 4.46 -3.78
CA LEU A 301 -4.62 4.58 -4.75
C LEU A 301 -4.18 4.20 -6.19
N CYS A 302 -2.98 4.58 -6.60
CA CYS A 302 -2.48 4.31 -7.96
C CYS A 302 -2.25 2.82 -8.20
N SER A 303 -1.51 2.17 -7.30
CA SER A 303 -1.16 0.74 -7.42
C SER A 303 -2.36 -0.18 -7.30
N SER A 304 -3.31 0.11 -6.40
CA SER A 304 -4.57 -0.65 -6.31
C SER A 304 -5.41 -0.52 -7.58
N GLY A 305 -5.44 0.67 -8.20
CA GLY A 305 -6.07 0.90 -9.51
C GLY A 305 -5.39 0.10 -10.64
N LEU A 306 -4.06 0.07 -10.68
CA LEU A 306 -3.29 -0.74 -11.65
C LEU A 306 -3.54 -2.24 -11.47
N PHE A 307 -3.60 -2.76 -10.24
CA PHE A 307 -3.95 -4.16 -9.99
C PHE A 307 -5.39 -4.48 -10.41
N ALA A 308 -6.32 -3.55 -10.23
CA ALA A 308 -7.68 -3.71 -10.72
C ALA A 308 -7.75 -3.73 -12.26
N LEU A 309 -7.02 -2.85 -12.93
CA LEU A 309 -6.88 -2.87 -14.40
C LEU A 309 -6.26 -4.17 -14.91
N ALA A 310 -5.20 -4.65 -14.25
CA ALA A 310 -4.58 -5.93 -14.58
C ALA A 310 -5.57 -7.09 -14.42
N ASN A 311 -6.44 -7.05 -13.41
CA ASN A 311 -7.48 -8.05 -13.26
C ASN A 311 -8.57 -7.97 -14.34
N ILE A 312 -8.98 -6.75 -14.72
CA ILE A 312 -9.98 -6.54 -15.77
C ILE A 312 -9.49 -7.15 -17.11
N ILE A 313 -8.18 -7.06 -17.40
CA ILE A 313 -7.57 -7.77 -18.53
C ILE A 313 -7.58 -9.29 -18.29
N TYR A 314 -7.15 -9.73 -17.10
CA TYR A 314 -7.07 -11.15 -16.75
C TYR A 314 -8.42 -11.87 -16.82
N GLU A 315 -9.52 -11.24 -16.43
CA GLU A 315 -10.88 -11.81 -16.52
C GLU A 315 -11.30 -12.11 -17.96
N ARG A 316 -10.64 -11.50 -18.96
CA ARG A 316 -10.96 -11.70 -20.38
C ARG A 316 -9.98 -12.60 -21.10
N SER A 317 -8.68 -12.46 -20.82
CA SER A 317 -7.65 -13.23 -21.49
C SER A 317 -7.24 -14.49 -20.73
N HIS A 318 -7.64 -14.64 -19.47
CA HIS A 318 -7.23 -15.69 -18.55
C HIS A 318 -5.70 -15.89 -18.42
N SER A 319 -4.93 -14.91 -18.89
CA SER A 319 -3.47 -14.94 -18.91
C SER A 319 -2.91 -13.64 -18.38
N ARG A 320 -1.78 -13.73 -17.65
CA ARG A 320 -1.12 -12.58 -17.03
C ARG A 320 0.02 -12.01 -17.88
N SER A 321 0.39 -12.68 -18.96
CA SER A 321 1.57 -12.34 -19.74
C SER A 321 1.32 -11.12 -20.64
N LEU A 322 2.27 -10.18 -20.62
CA LEU A 322 2.30 -8.99 -21.47
C LEU A 322 2.33 -9.34 -22.96
N LEU A 323 2.86 -10.51 -23.33
CA LEU A 323 2.98 -10.93 -24.73
C LEU A 323 1.62 -11.29 -25.34
N ILE A 324 0.71 -11.87 -24.56
CA ILE A 324 -0.64 -12.24 -25.01
C ILE A 324 -1.55 -11.02 -24.97
N ASN A 325 -1.42 -10.22 -23.93
CA ASN A 325 -2.27 -9.07 -23.62
C ASN A 325 -1.79 -7.79 -24.35
N LYS A 326 -1.90 -7.75 -25.68
CA LYS A 326 -1.49 -6.61 -26.54
C LYS A 326 -2.65 -6.09 -27.40
N GLY A 327 -2.60 -4.81 -27.77
CA GLY A 327 -3.51 -4.20 -28.76
C GLY A 327 -4.89 -3.80 -28.23
N PHE A 328 -5.05 -3.62 -26.91
CA PHE A 328 -6.37 -3.36 -26.31
C PHE A 328 -7.03 -2.04 -26.72
N ILE A 329 -6.32 -1.08 -27.30
CA ILE A 329 -6.92 0.19 -27.79
C ILE A 329 -8.01 -0.08 -28.83
N THR A 330 -7.79 -1.09 -29.69
CA THR A 330 -8.75 -1.44 -30.75
C THR A 330 -10.02 -2.07 -30.20
N PHE A 331 -9.92 -2.77 -29.06
CA PHE A 331 -11.03 -3.49 -28.45
C PHE A 331 -11.77 -2.65 -27.39
N MET A 332 -11.04 -1.88 -26.57
CA MET A 332 -11.57 -1.13 -25.41
C MET A 332 -10.97 0.27 -25.29
N PRO A 333 -11.37 1.22 -26.16
CA PRO A 333 -10.79 2.56 -26.15
C PRO A 333 -11.03 3.31 -24.83
N THR A 334 -12.15 3.06 -24.15
CA THR A 334 -12.45 3.68 -22.86
C THR A 334 -11.61 3.11 -21.72
N MET A 335 -11.37 1.80 -21.70
CA MET A 335 -10.46 1.20 -20.71
C MET A 335 -9.01 1.57 -20.98
N SER A 336 -8.60 1.69 -22.24
CA SER A 336 -7.26 2.16 -22.57
C SER A 336 -7.01 3.59 -22.09
N MET A 337 -8.06 4.44 -22.07
CA MET A 337 -7.96 5.77 -21.45
C MET A 337 -7.67 5.66 -19.94
N PHE A 338 -8.35 4.78 -19.20
CA PHE A 338 -8.02 4.57 -17.78
C PHE A 338 -6.60 4.01 -17.59
N TRP A 339 -6.15 3.08 -18.44
CA TRP A 339 -4.76 2.62 -18.43
C TRP A 339 -3.77 3.77 -18.60
N PHE A 340 -4.03 4.67 -19.56
CA PHE A 340 -3.23 5.86 -19.76
C PHE A 340 -3.20 6.71 -18.47
N MET A 341 -4.37 7.05 -17.92
CA MET A 341 -4.44 7.87 -16.71
C MET A 341 -3.69 7.27 -15.51
N PHE A 342 -3.82 5.96 -15.26
CA PHE A 342 -3.09 5.31 -14.17
C PHE A 342 -1.59 5.17 -14.47
N SER A 343 -1.18 4.91 -15.70
CA SER A 343 0.25 4.90 -16.07
C SER A 343 0.91 6.27 -15.91
N VAL A 344 0.18 7.33 -16.26
CA VAL A 344 0.60 8.73 -16.15
C VAL A 344 0.67 9.19 -14.68
N ASN A 345 -0.23 8.69 -13.82
CA ASN A 345 -0.13 8.88 -12.38
C ASN A 345 1.03 8.08 -11.76
N ASN A 346 1.34 6.89 -12.29
CA ASN A 346 2.49 6.09 -11.85
C ASN A 346 3.82 6.73 -12.25
N MET A 347 3.87 7.42 -13.39
CA MET A 347 4.99 8.29 -13.82
C MET A 347 5.08 9.60 -13.03
N SER A 348 4.24 9.81 -12.01
CA SER A 348 4.21 11.04 -11.20
C SER A 348 4.10 12.33 -12.02
N SER A 349 3.14 12.38 -12.95
CA SER A 349 2.83 13.60 -13.73
C SER A 349 1.86 14.57 -13.01
N PRO A 350 1.80 15.86 -13.38
CA PRO A 350 0.84 16.80 -12.82
C PRO A 350 -0.57 16.54 -13.40
N PRO A 351 -1.67 16.62 -12.62
CA PRO A 351 -1.83 17.07 -11.23
C PRO A 351 -1.94 15.92 -10.19
N SER A 352 -1.13 14.86 -10.29
CA SER A 352 -1.25 13.71 -9.38
C SER A 352 -0.66 13.96 -7.98
N LEU A 353 -1.21 13.30 -6.95
CA LEU A 353 -0.60 13.24 -5.61
C LEU A 353 0.82 12.65 -5.61
N ASN A 354 1.10 11.71 -6.53
CA ASN A 354 2.41 11.06 -6.61
C ASN A 354 3.52 12.07 -6.94
N LEU A 355 3.25 13.02 -7.85
CA LEU A 355 4.18 14.10 -8.18
C LEU A 355 4.55 14.93 -6.94
N LEU A 356 3.56 15.33 -6.16
CA LEU A 356 3.78 16.13 -4.95
C LEU A 356 4.67 15.39 -3.96
N GLY A 357 4.35 14.12 -3.69
CA GLY A 357 5.13 13.27 -2.80
C GLY A 357 6.58 13.14 -3.28
N GLU A 358 6.79 12.84 -4.57
CA GLU A 358 8.13 12.69 -5.12
C GLU A 358 8.93 13.99 -5.12
N ILE A 359 8.33 15.15 -5.38
CA ILE A 359 9.04 16.45 -5.31
C ILE A 359 9.52 16.72 -3.88
N PHE A 360 8.69 16.51 -2.86
CA PHE A 360 9.10 16.69 -1.46
C PHE A 360 10.20 15.70 -1.06
N LEU A 361 10.09 14.44 -1.51
CA LEU A 361 11.10 13.42 -1.24
C LEU A 361 12.44 13.74 -1.92
N ILE A 362 12.43 14.14 -3.20
CA ILE A 362 13.64 14.54 -3.93
C ILE A 362 14.31 15.72 -3.21
N ASN A 363 13.56 16.74 -2.81
CA ASN A 363 14.11 17.88 -2.07
C ASN A 363 14.72 17.44 -0.72
N SER A 364 14.06 16.55 0.01
CA SER A 364 14.58 16.04 1.30
C SER A 364 15.90 15.28 1.14
N ILE A 365 16.00 14.41 0.14
CA ILE A 365 17.17 13.54 -0.06
C ILE A 365 18.34 14.35 -0.63
N LEU A 366 18.07 15.28 -1.55
CA LEU A 366 19.10 16.22 -2.05
C LEU A 366 19.63 17.13 -0.94
N SER A 367 18.79 17.53 0.02
CA SER A 367 19.23 18.32 1.17
C SER A 367 20.13 17.54 2.12
N TRP A 368 20.05 16.20 2.12
CA TRP A 368 20.88 15.33 2.94
C TRP A 368 22.30 15.17 2.37
N ASP A 369 22.42 14.82 1.08
CA ASP A 369 23.71 14.80 0.38
C ASP A 369 23.51 14.97 -1.14
N SER A 370 24.32 15.84 -1.75
CA SER A 370 24.30 16.13 -3.18
C SER A 370 24.65 14.94 -4.07
N LEU A 371 25.45 13.98 -3.60
CA LEU A 371 25.82 12.79 -4.38
C LEU A 371 24.62 11.88 -4.69
N THR A 372 23.57 11.96 -3.88
CA THR A 372 22.32 11.19 -4.10
C THR A 372 21.58 11.61 -5.38
N MET A 373 21.91 12.78 -5.95
CA MET A 373 21.27 13.31 -7.16
C MET A 373 21.31 12.34 -8.33
N LEU A 374 22.43 11.64 -8.53
CA LEU A 374 22.58 10.69 -9.64
C LEU A 374 21.60 9.51 -9.51
N PHE A 375 21.47 8.95 -8.30
CA PHE A 375 20.55 7.84 -8.04
C PHE A 375 19.08 8.27 -8.14
N LEU A 376 18.75 9.48 -7.67
CA LEU A 376 17.39 10.04 -7.78
C LEU A 376 16.99 10.33 -9.24
N PHE A 377 17.92 10.85 -10.04
CA PHE A 377 17.68 11.05 -11.46
C PHE A 377 17.42 9.71 -12.18
N LEU A 378 18.24 8.70 -11.92
CA LEU A 378 18.07 7.37 -12.51
C LEU A 378 16.77 6.71 -12.07
N SER A 379 16.38 6.80 -10.79
CA SER A 379 15.15 6.17 -10.29
C SER A 379 13.89 6.81 -10.87
N SER A 380 13.83 8.14 -10.94
CA SER A 380 12.71 8.88 -11.56
C SER A 380 12.66 8.71 -13.08
N PHE A 381 13.81 8.61 -13.76
CA PHE A 381 13.84 8.27 -15.18
C PHE A 381 13.30 6.85 -15.43
N LEU A 382 13.72 5.88 -14.63
CA LEU A 382 13.24 4.50 -14.76
C LEU A 382 11.74 4.38 -14.47
N SER A 383 11.17 5.18 -13.56
CA SER A 383 9.72 5.20 -13.31
C SER A 383 8.89 5.64 -14.52
N CYS A 384 9.38 6.63 -15.26
CA CYS A 384 8.85 6.97 -16.57
C CYS A 384 8.98 5.80 -17.56
N CYS A 385 10.17 5.21 -17.68
CA CYS A 385 10.40 4.16 -18.67
C CYS A 385 9.48 2.94 -18.48
N TYR A 386 9.36 2.39 -17.27
CA TYR A 386 8.54 1.18 -17.08
C TYR A 386 7.04 1.45 -17.16
N SER A 387 6.57 2.65 -16.80
CA SER A 387 5.14 3.01 -16.89
C SER A 387 4.69 3.19 -18.33
N VAL A 388 5.51 3.86 -19.15
CA VAL A 388 5.30 3.96 -20.61
C VAL A 388 5.45 2.59 -21.27
N TYR A 389 6.42 1.78 -20.84
CA TYR A 389 6.60 0.41 -21.35
C TYR A 389 5.36 -0.46 -21.09
N LEU A 390 4.80 -0.41 -19.87
CA LEU A 390 3.57 -1.11 -19.51
C LEU A 390 2.36 -0.66 -20.35
N TYR A 391 2.18 0.66 -20.54
CA TYR A 391 1.11 1.18 -21.38
C TYR A 391 1.29 0.78 -22.85
N SER A 392 2.50 0.94 -23.38
CA SER A 392 2.76 0.69 -24.81
C SER A 392 2.55 -0.75 -25.22
N ILE A 393 3.00 -1.72 -24.41
CA ILE A 393 2.80 -3.13 -24.72
C ILE A 393 1.35 -3.54 -24.60
N THR A 394 0.66 -3.13 -23.53
CA THR A 394 -0.72 -3.58 -23.31
C THR A 394 -1.69 -2.97 -24.32
N GLN A 395 -1.52 -1.69 -24.62
CA GLN A 395 -2.51 -0.92 -25.36
C GLN A 395 -2.23 -0.87 -26.87
N HIS A 396 -0.98 -0.67 -27.29
CA HIS A 396 -0.63 -0.56 -28.70
C HIS A 396 -0.33 -1.92 -29.35
N GLY A 397 -0.31 -1.93 -30.69
CA GLY A 397 -0.03 -3.11 -31.50
C GLY A 397 -1.30 -3.84 -31.95
N ASN A 398 -1.10 -4.94 -32.69
CA ASN A 398 -2.19 -5.79 -33.16
C ASN A 398 -2.64 -6.73 -32.05
N LEU A 399 -3.94 -6.99 -31.99
CA LEU A 399 -4.53 -7.97 -31.08
C LEU A 399 -3.92 -9.35 -31.33
N SER A 400 -3.64 -10.08 -30.26
CA SER A 400 -3.23 -11.48 -30.33
C SER A 400 -4.41 -12.34 -30.82
N GLY A 401 -4.17 -13.15 -31.86
CA GLY A 401 -5.24 -13.91 -32.53
C GLY A 401 -5.85 -15.05 -31.69
N GLY A 402 -5.27 -15.39 -30.55
CA GLY A 402 -5.69 -16.52 -29.71
C GLY A 402 -6.72 -16.22 -28.63
N VAL A 403 -7.13 -14.95 -28.46
CA VAL A 403 -8.03 -14.55 -27.37
C VAL A 403 -9.34 -14.02 -27.94
N SER A 404 -10.45 -14.68 -27.57
CA SER A 404 -11.81 -14.20 -27.84
C SER A 404 -12.18 -13.16 -26.78
N TYR A 405 -12.17 -11.89 -27.14
CA TYR A 405 -12.59 -10.84 -26.23
C TYR A 405 -14.10 -10.59 -26.36
N GLU A 406 -14.86 -10.88 -25.30
CA GLU A 406 -16.33 -10.90 -25.39
C GLU A 406 -17.00 -9.53 -25.13
N PHE A 407 -16.43 -8.66 -24.28
CA PHE A 407 -17.09 -7.40 -23.87
C PHE A 407 -16.12 -6.26 -23.58
N GLY A 408 -16.49 -5.02 -23.95
CA GLY A 408 -15.71 -3.77 -23.85
C GLY A 408 -15.51 -3.17 -22.44
N GLY A 409 -16.19 -3.70 -21.41
CA GLY A 409 -16.16 -3.16 -20.04
C GLY A 409 -17.55 -3.11 -19.39
N SER A 410 -17.65 -3.51 -18.12
CA SER A 410 -18.89 -3.37 -17.35
C SER A 410 -18.95 -2.02 -16.62
N VAL A 411 -20.17 -1.51 -16.35
CA VAL A 411 -20.37 -0.25 -15.58
C VAL A 411 -19.68 -0.31 -14.22
N ARG A 412 -19.69 -1.48 -13.57
CA ARG A 412 -18.99 -1.71 -12.30
C ARG A 412 -17.49 -1.43 -12.41
N GLU A 413 -16.84 -1.92 -13.47
CA GLU A 413 -15.41 -1.73 -13.68
C GLU A 413 -15.07 -0.25 -13.87
N PHE A 414 -15.88 0.48 -14.64
CA PHE A 414 -15.70 1.93 -14.80
C PHE A 414 -15.87 2.69 -13.48
N ILE A 415 -16.91 2.36 -12.69
CA ILE A 415 -17.12 2.96 -11.36
C ILE A 415 -15.92 2.69 -10.46
N LEU A 416 -15.40 1.45 -10.46
CA LEU A 416 -14.24 1.09 -9.67
C LEU A 416 -13.02 1.94 -10.04
N LEU A 417 -12.73 2.10 -11.33
CA LEU A 417 -11.59 2.89 -11.80
C LEU A 417 -11.75 4.38 -11.49
N ILE A 418 -12.96 4.91 -11.66
CA ILE A 418 -13.30 6.31 -11.31
C ILE A 418 -13.07 6.55 -9.82
N TYR A 419 -13.48 5.63 -8.93
CA TYR A 419 -13.27 5.78 -7.48
C TYR A 419 -11.80 5.64 -7.04
N HIS A 420 -10.92 5.05 -7.85
CA HIS A 420 -9.47 5.13 -7.60
C HIS A 420 -8.89 6.43 -8.11
N TRP A 421 -9.30 6.85 -9.32
CA TRP A 421 -8.73 7.98 -10.03
C TRP A 421 -9.13 9.33 -9.43
N LEU A 422 -10.40 9.51 -9.06
CA LEU A 422 -10.92 10.75 -8.50
C LEU A 422 -10.16 11.19 -7.24
N PRO A 423 -10.09 10.41 -6.14
CA PRO A 423 -9.40 10.86 -4.94
C PRO A 423 -7.91 11.11 -5.20
N LEU A 424 -7.26 10.31 -6.06
CA LEU A 424 -5.84 10.48 -6.36
C LEU A 424 -5.53 11.86 -6.98
N ASN A 425 -6.40 12.39 -7.84
CA ASN A 425 -6.18 13.69 -8.48
C ASN A 425 -6.85 14.85 -7.76
N PHE A 426 -8.02 14.65 -7.15
CA PHE A 426 -8.71 15.74 -6.44
C PHE A 426 -8.04 16.10 -5.11
N LEU A 427 -7.42 15.15 -4.42
CA LEU A 427 -6.68 15.43 -3.18
C LEU A 427 -5.45 16.33 -3.42
N PHE A 428 -4.98 16.46 -4.67
CA PHE A 428 -3.96 17.45 -5.03
C PHE A 428 -4.41 18.89 -4.74
N LEU A 429 -5.70 19.19 -4.86
CA LEU A 429 -6.23 20.53 -4.59
C LEU A 429 -6.30 20.85 -3.10
N SER A 430 -6.42 19.82 -2.25
CA SER A 430 -6.52 19.94 -0.79
C SER A 430 -5.17 19.61 -0.12
N LEU A 431 -4.09 20.17 -0.66
CA LEU A 431 -2.72 19.99 -0.14
C LEU A 431 -2.59 20.41 1.34
N ASP A 432 -3.34 21.42 1.74
CA ASP A 432 -3.34 21.97 3.10
C ASP A 432 -3.63 20.90 4.16
N LEU A 433 -4.42 19.88 3.82
CA LEU A 433 -4.71 18.77 4.75
C LEU A 433 -3.45 17.97 5.10
N PHE A 434 -2.49 17.84 4.18
CA PHE A 434 -1.32 17.02 4.40
C PHE A 434 -0.14 17.81 4.96
N THR A 435 -0.04 19.09 4.62
CA THR A 435 1.16 19.90 4.91
C THR A 435 1.21 20.40 6.35
N PHE A 436 0.09 20.77 6.98
CA PHE A 436 0.10 21.45 8.28
C PHE A 436 0.11 20.50 9.49
N TRP A 437 1.14 19.66 9.65
CA TRP A 437 1.09 18.69 10.75
C TRP A 437 2.39 18.16 11.38
N LEU A 438 3.46 18.93 11.36
CA LEU A 438 4.61 18.80 12.27
C LEU A 438 5.02 20.22 12.67
#